data_AF-A8UZS1-F1
#
_entry.id   AF-A8UZS1-F1
#
_cell.length_a   1.000
_cell.length_b   1.000
_cell.length_c   1.000
_cell.angle_alpha   90.00
_cell.angle_beta   90.00
_cell.angle_gamma   90.00
#
_symmetry.space_group_name_H-M   'P 1'
#
loop_
_entity.id
_entity.type
_entity.pdbx_description
1 polymer ?
#
loop_
_entity_poly.entity_id
_entity_poly.type
_entity_poly.pdbx_seq_one_letter_code
_entity_poly.pdbx_strand_id
1 'polypeptide(L)'
;MYSIKFVVNFFVFLSAFISFLSVFEYINYIFLFVFILLFFAGLYFEKKKFFPVHRYILNLFSIIVVIFSIFRISANNIVSPIVEALIILLGVKLVENKKFRDYMQIFTISVFLLAGSALLSINITFLVYFLLLFFV
;
A
#
# COMPACT_ATOMS: atom_id res chain seq x y z
N MET A 1 10.31 -17.69 -21.65
CA MET A 1 10.47 -16.23 -21.86
C MET A 1 9.72 -15.53 -20.73
N TYR A 2 10.40 -15.21 -19.62
CA TYR A 2 9.76 -14.48 -18.52
C TYR A 2 9.38 -13.10 -19.04
N SER A 3 8.07 -12.85 -19.16
CA SER A 3 7.57 -11.53 -19.54
C SER A 3 8.04 -10.53 -18.48
N ILE A 4 8.62 -9.40 -18.90
CA ILE A 4 9.07 -8.31 -18.01
C ILE A 4 8.01 -7.97 -16.95
N LYS A 5 6.73 -8.10 -17.32
CA LYS A 5 5.58 -7.93 -16.43
C LYS A 5 5.60 -8.83 -15.18
N PHE A 6 6.06 -10.08 -15.30
CA PHE A 6 6.16 -11.00 -14.16
C PHE A 6 7.16 -10.50 -13.12
N VAL A 7 8.33 -10.05 -13.58
CA VAL A 7 9.39 -9.53 -12.72
C VAL A 7 8.91 -8.27 -12.00
N VAL A 8 8.31 -7.32 -12.74
CA VAL A 8 7.78 -6.09 -12.13
C VAL A 8 6.66 -6.39 -11.13
N ASN A 9 5.77 -7.34 -11.42
CA ASN A 9 4.74 -7.77 -10.47
C ASN A 9 5.32 -8.35 -9.18
N PHE A 10 6.41 -9.13 -9.28
CA PHE A 10 7.09 -9.64 -8.10
C PHE A 10 7.58 -8.50 -7.20
N PHE A 11 8.27 -7.50 -7.79
CA PHE A 11 8.72 -6.30 -7.07
C PHE A 11 7.57 -5.48 -6.49
N VAL A 12 6.43 -5.40 -7.17
CA VAL A 12 5.21 -4.74 -6.64
C VAL A 12 4.71 -5.40 -5.37
N PHE A 13 4.55 -6.73 -5.35
CA PHE A 13 4.05 -7.39 -4.15
C PHE A 13 5.10 -7.41 -3.04
N LEU A 14 6.38 -7.50 -3.38
CA LEU A 14 7.48 -7.45 -2.42
C LEU A 14 7.56 -6.06 -1.74
N SER A 15 7.56 -4.98 -2.53
CA SER A 15 7.55 -3.61 -2.00
C SER A 15 6.29 -3.30 -1.18
N ALA A 16 5.12 -3.78 -1.62
CA ALA A 16 3.89 -3.63 -0.86
C ALA A 16 3.92 -4.38 0.48
N PHE A 17 4.54 -5.57 0.51
CA PHE A 17 4.70 -6.34 1.74
C PHE A 17 5.70 -5.69 2.71
N ILE A 18 6.85 -5.24 2.21
CA ILE A 18 7.87 -4.54 3.01
C ILE A 18 7.30 -3.24 3.59
N SER A 19 6.61 -2.45 2.77
CA SER A 19 5.98 -1.21 3.23
C SER A 19 4.91 -1.47 4.29
N PHE A 20 4.06 -2.49 4.13
CA PHE A 20 3.13 -2.91 5.18
C PHE A 20 3.83 -3.28 6.49
N LEU A 21 4.89 -4.09 6.44
CA LEU A 21 5.68 -4.44 7.62
C LEU A 21 6.36 -3.23 8.28
N SER A 22 6.64 -2.16 7.53
CA SER A 22 7.19 -0.95 8.14
C SER A 22 6.19 -0.21 9.02
N VAL A 23 4.88 -0.40 8.80
CA VAL A 23 3.81 0.38 9.46
C VAL A 23 2.85 -0.44 10.31
N PHE A 24 2.92 -1.77 10.30
CA PHE A 24 1.90 -2.64 10.93
C PHE A 24 1.68 -2.37 12.42
N GLU A 25 2.72 -1.96 13.15
CA GLU A 25 2.63 -1.65 14.59
C GLU A 25 1.90 -0.33 14.89
N TYR A 26 1.77 0.55 13.89
CA TYR A 26 1.22 1.90 14.06
C TYR A 26 -0.20 2.07 13.51
N ILE A 27 -0.77 1.02 12.93
CA ILE A 27 -2.06 1.02 12.24
C ILE A 27 -3.11 0.30 13.09
N ASN A 28 -4.33 0.83 13.13
CA ASN A 28 -5.45 0.13 13.78
C ASN A 28 -5.77 -1.20 13.08
N TYR A 29 -6.11 -2.22 13.88
CA TYR A 29 -6.47 -3.58 13.46
C TYR A 29 -7.47 -3.65 12.29
N ILE A 30 -8.43 -2.71 12.21
CA ILE A 30 -9.40 -2.67 11.11
C ILE A 30 -8.69 -2.47 9.77
N PHE A 31 -7.80 -1.48 9.67
CA PHE A 31 -7.07 -1.17 8.44
C PHE A 31 -6.07 -2.28 8.08
N LEU A 32 -5.44 -2.87 9.09
CA LEU A 32 -4.57 -4.04 8.93
C LEU A 32 -5.34 -5.20 8.29
N PHE A 33 -6.50 -5.55 8.84
CA PHE A 33 -7.30 -6.67 8.33
C PHE A 33 -7.80 -6.41 6.89
N VAL A 34 -8.28 -5.20 6.61
CA VAL A 34 -8.71 -4.80 5.27
C VAL A 34 -7.55 -4.86 4.27
N PHE A 35 -6.36 -4.38 4.65
CA PHE A 35 -5.19 -4.45 3.78
C PHE A 35 -4.80 -5.90 3.47
N ILE A 36 -4.77 -6.78 4.48
CA ILE A 36 -4.45 -8.19 4.29
C ILE A 36 -5.42 -8.84 3.29
N LEU A 37 -6.72 -8.58 3.43
CA LEU A 37 -7.72 -9.06 2.49
C LEU A 37 -7.45 -8.56 1.06
N LEU A 38 -7.17 -7.27 0.90
CA LEU A 38 -6.85 -6.67 -0.41
C LEU A 38 -5.55 -7.21 -1.00
N PHE A 39 -4.53 -7.43 -0.19
CA PHE A 39 -3.24 -7.98 -0.61
C PHE A 39 -3.40 -9.39 -1.19
N PHE A 40 -4.10 -10.28 -0.46
CA PHE A 40 -4.37 -11.64 -0.95
C PHE A 40 -5.34 -11.66 -2.13
N ALA A 41 -6.35 -10.79 -2.15
CA ALA A 41 -7.23 -10.63 -3.31
C ALA A 41 -6.44 -10.19 -4.55
N GLY A 42 -5.52 -9.23 -4.41
CA GLY A 42 -4.63 -8.76 -5.48
C GLY A 42 -3.75 -9.88 -6.02
N LEU A 43 -3.14 -10.69 -5.14
CA LEU A 43 -2.36 -11.87 -5.55
C LEU A 43 -3.21 -12.88 -6.33
N TYR A 44 -4.42 -13.16 -5.85
CA TYR A 44 -5.34 -14.10 -6.48
C TYR A 44 -5.80 -13.62 -7.87
N PHE A 45 -6.17 -12.34 -7.99
CA PHE A 45 -6.59 -11.73 -9.25
C PHE A 45 -5.46 -11.66 -10.27
N GLU A 46 -4.23 -11.34 -9.84
CA GLU A 46 -3.07 -11.33 -10.73
C GLU A 46 -2.75 -12.74 -11.25
N LYS A 47 -2.82 -13.77 -10.38
CA LYS A 47 -2.60 -15.18 -10.77
C LYS A 47 -3.65 -15.67 -11.75
N LYS A 48 -4.94 -15.37 -11.51
CA LYS A 48 -6.04 -15.78 -12.40
C LYS A 48 -6.22 -14.86 -13.62
N LYS A 49 -5.47 -13.75 -13.70
CA LYS A 49 -5.69 -12.66 -14.68
C LYS A 49 -7.15 -12.20 -14.76
N PHE A 50 -7.84 -12.24 -13.61
CA PHE A 50 -9.26 -11.93 -13.50
C PHE A 50 -9.44 -10.74 -12.56
N PHE A 51 -9.98 -9.64 -13.08
CA PHE A 51 -10.16 -8.40 -12.36
C PHE A 51 -11.66 -8.06 -12.31
N PRO A 52 -12.39 -8.55 -11.28
CA PRO A 52 -13.85 -8.44 -11.23
C PRO A 52 -14.35 -7.01 -11.00
N VAL A 53 -13.54 -6.19 -10.32
CA VAL A 53 -13.96 -4.86 -9.89
C VAL A 53 -13.52 -3.82 -10.92
N HIS A 54 -14.48 -3.01 -11.37
CA HIS A 54 -14.20 -1.94 -12.30
C HIS A 54 -13.38 -0.82 -11.62
N ARG A 55 -12.41 -0.26 -12.36
CA ARG A 55 -11.45 0.71 -11.84
C ARG A 55 -12.09 1.96 -11.21
N TYR A 56 -13.18 2.46 -11.77
CA TYR A 56 -13.87 3.63 -11.22
C TYR A 56 -14.42 3.37 -9.80
N ILE A 57 -14.85 2.15 -9.50
CA ILE A 57 -15.36 1.77 -8.18
C ILE A 57 -14.21 1.78 -7.15
N LEU A 58 -13.05 1.23 -7.53
CA LEU A 58 -11.86 1.21 -6.68
C LEU A 58 -11.30 2.61 -6.42
N ASN A 59 -11.31 3.48 -7.43
CA ASN A 59 -10.94 4.90 -7.27
C ASN A 59 -11.95 5.66 -6.40
N LEU A 60 -13.27 5.41 -6.55
CA LEU A 60 -14.27 6.05 -5.71
C LEU A 60 -14.10 5.63 -4.24
N PHE A 61 -13.87 4.34 -4.00
CA PHE A 61 -13.53 3.83 -2.68
C PHE A 61 -12.26 4.49 -2.11
N SER A 62 -11.23 4.65 -2.94
CA SER A 62 -10.00 5.36 -2.56
C SER A 62 -10.27 6.81 -2.13
N ILE A 63 -11.13 7.53 -2.86
CA ILE A 63 -11.53 8.91 -2.52
C ILE A 63 -12.26 8.94 -1.17
N ILE A 64 -13.19 8.01 -0.94
CA ILE A 64 -13.93 7.90 0.32
C ILE A 64 -12.95 7.67 1.48
N VAL A 65 -11.99 6.77 1.32
CA VAL A 65 -10.95 6.50 2.34
C VAL A 65 -10.12 7.74 2.65
N VAL A 66 -9.72 8.51 1.63
CA VAL A 66 -8.98 9.75 1.82
C VAL A 66 -9.81 10.78 2.57
N ILE A 67 -11.05 11.02 2.16
CA ILE A 67 -11.97 11.95 2.82
C ILE A 67 -12.19 11.54 4.28
N PHE A 68 -12.45 10.26 4.53
CA PHE A 68 -12.62 9.73 5.88
C PHE A 68 -11.38 9.95 6.75
N SER A 69 -10.19 9.76 6.17
CA SER A 69 -8.92 9.94 6.88
C SER A 69 -8.66 11.41 7.22
N ILE A 70 -9.04 12.34 6.35
CA ILE A 70 -8.96 13.80 6.62
C ILE A 70 -9.80 14.17 7.85
N PHE A 71 -11.01 13.61 7.99
CA PHE A 71 -11.85 13.87 9.17
C PHE A 71 -11.27 13.32 10.48
N ARG A 72 -10.37 12.34 10.41
CA ARG A 72 -9.69 11.76 11.59
C ARG A 72 -8.42 12.51 11.98
N ILE A 73 -7.95 13.44 11.15
CA ILE A 73 -6.78 14.26 11.49
C ILE A 73 -7.12 15.14 12.69
N SER A 74 -6.25 15.09 13.70
CA SER A 74 -6.33 15.94 14.87
C SER A 74 -4.95 16.56 15.13
N ALA A 75 -4.90 17.67 15.87
CA ALA A 75 -3.64 18.34 16.21
C ALA A 75 -2.63 17.41 16.91
N ASN A 76 -3.14 16.40 17.63
CA ASN A 76 -2.33 15.44 18.37
C ASN A 76 -1.93 14.20 17.55
N ASN A 77 -2.62 13.92 16.44
CA ASN A 77 -2.37 12.74 15.63
C ASN A 77 -2.69 13.02 14.15
N ILE A 78 -1.69 13.51 13.44
CA ILE A 78 -1.76 13.82 12.01
C ILE A 78 -1.28 12.63 11.17
N VAL A 79 -0.23 11.94 11.61
CA VAL A 79 0.49 10.95 10.80
C VAL A 79 -0.25 9.63 10.69
N SER A 80 -0.84 9.13 11.80
CA SER A 80 -1.51 7.82 11.80
C SER A 80 -2.69 7.74 10.81
N PRO A 81 -3.64 8.71 10.76
CA PRO A 81 -4.71 8.69 9.75
C PRO A 81 -4.19 8.69 8.31
N ILE A 82 -3.07 9.36 8.03
CA ILE A 82 -2.47 9.40 6.69
C ILE A 82 -1.88 8.04 6.32
N VAL A 83 -1.13 7.41 7.24
CA VAL A 83 -0.56 6.07 7.03
C VAL A 83 -1.66 5.03 6.83
N GLU A 84 -2.74 5.12 7.60
CA GLU A 84 -3.93 4.28 7.45
C GLU A 84 -4.65 4.50 6.11
N ALA A 85 -4.70 5.72 5.59
CA ALA A 85 -5.22 5.97 4.25
C ALA A 85 -4.34 5.32 3.18
N LEU A 86 -3.03 5.55 3.29
CA LEU A 86 -2.02 5.07 2.34
C LEU A 86 -1.98 3.54 2.26
N ILE A 87 -2.11 2.83 3.38
CA ILE A 87 -2.10 1.37 3.36
C ILE A 87 -3.32 0.80 2.62
N ILE A 88 -4.49 1.42 2.78
CA ILE A 88 -5.69 1.01 2.05
C ILE A 88 -5.57 1.35 0.57
N LEU A 89 -5.08 2.54 0.23
CA LEU A 89 -4.80 2.94 -1.15
C LEU A 89 -3.85 1.95 -1.84
N LEU A 90 -2.80 1.51 -1.14
CA LEU A 90 -1.88 0.47 -1.62
C LEU A 90 -2.64 -0.83 -1.92
N GLY A 91 -3.44 -1.32 -0.96
CA GLY A 91 -4.24 -2.53 -1.13
C GLY A 91 -5.19 -2.45 -2.33
N VAL A 92 -5.88 -1.31 -2.49
CA VAL A 92 -6.77 -1.06 -3.63
C VAL A 92 -6.01 -1.14 -4.96
N LYS A 93 -4.81 -0.56 -5.02
CA LYS A 93 -3.96 -0.59 -6.23
C LYS A 93 -3.48 -2.00 -6.57
N LEU A 94 -3.26 -2.86 -5.58
CA LEU A 94 -2.90 -4.26 -5.82
C LEU A 94 -4.03 -5.06 -6.48
N VAL A 95 -5.28 -4.71 -6.20
CA VAL A 95 -6.49 -5.35 -6.73
C VAL A 95 -6.84 -4.89 -8.16
N GLU A 96 -6.42 -3.69 -8.56
CA GLU A 96 -6.69 -3.14 -9.89
C GLU A 96 -6.00 -3.94 -11.02
N ASN A 97 -6.59 -3.89 -12.24
CA ASN A 97 -5.88 -4.24 -13.46
C ASN A 97 -4.84 -3.15 -13.78
N LYS A 98 -3.60 -3.40 -13.37
CA LYS A 98 -2.51 -2.42 -13.32
C LYS A 98 -2.12 -1.95 -14.72
N LYS A 99 -2.29 -0.66 -15.00
CA LYS A 99 -1.62 0.02 -16.12
C LYS A 99 -0.22 0.47 -15.68
N PHE A 100 0.64 0.86 -16.61
CA PHE A 100 2.00 1.35 -16.31
C PHE A 100 2.05 2.38 -15.16
N ARG A 101 1.14 3.36 -15.19
CA ARG A 101 0.96 4.36 -14.12
C ARG A 101 0.71 3.76 -12.73
N ASP A 102 -0.03 2.65 -12.66
CA ASP A 102 -0.43 2.04 -11.39
C ASP A 102 0.75 1.37 -10.68
N TYR A 103 1.71 0.83 -11.43
CA TYR A 103 2.98 0.35 -10.86
C TYR A 103 3.73 1.48 -10.16
N MET A 104 3.87 2.64 -10.82
CA MET A 104 4.53 3.80 -10.22
C MET A 104 3.82 4.26 -8.96
N GLN A 105 2.47 4.29 -8.96
CA GLN A 105 1.70 4.66 -7.77
C GLN A 105 1.94 3.71 -6.60
N ILE A 106 2.03 2.40 -6.85
CA ILE A 106 2.32 1.42 -5.80
C ILE A 106 3.70 1.66 -5.19
N PHE A 107 4.72 1.88 -6.01
CA PHE A 107 6.06 2.20 -5.51
C PHE A 107 6.09 3.51 -4.73
N THR A 108 5.44 4.58 -5.23
CA THR A 108 5.34 5.86 -4.52
C THR A 108 4.64 5.71 -3.17
N ILE A 109 3.51 4.99 -3.12
CA ILE A 109 2.79 4.75 -1.87
C ILE A 109 3.65 3.93 -0.90
N SER A 110 4.39 2.93 -1.39
CA SER A 110 5.30 2.13 -0.58
C SER A 110 6.39 2.98 0.06
N VAL A 111 6.98 3.92 -0.70
CA VAL A 111 7.96 4.89 -0.18
C VAL A 111 7.32 5.83 0.85
N PHE A 112 6.10 6.31 0.62
CA PHE A 112 5.41 7.19 1.57
C PHE A 112 4.99 6.47 2.86
N LEU A 113 4.61 5.21 2.79
CA LEU A 113 4.35 4.39 3.99
C LEU A 113 5.63 4.23 4.82
N LEU A 114 6.75 3.95 4.16
CA LEU A 114 8.04 3.88 4.80
C LEU A 114 8.46 5.22 5.42
N ALA A 115 8.24 6.34 4.72
CA ALA A 115 8.48 7.67 5.27
C ALA A 115 7.56 7.97 6.48
N GLY A 116 6.30 7.52 6.43
CA GLY A 116 5.35 7.58 7.54
C GLY A 116 5.83 6.78 8.75
N SER A 117 6.36 5.57 8.53
CA SER A 117 7.01 4.76 9.58
C SER A 117 8.20 5.49 10.21
N ALA A 118 9.01 6.20 9.42
CA ALA A 118 10.12 7.03 9.92
C ALA A 118 9.63 8.10 10.89
N LEU A 119 8.57 8.82 10.50
CA LEU A 119 7.96 9.89 11.28
C LEU A 119 7.34 9.38 12.58
N LEU A 120 6.81 8.16 12.58
CA LEU A 120 6.17 7.53 13.75
C LEU A 120 7.17 6.89 14.72
N SER A 121 8.29 6.38 14.21
CA SER A 121 9.23 5.57 14.99
C SER A 121 10.46 6.32 15.50
N ILE A 122 11.01 7.27 14.72
CA ILE A 122 12.35 7.88 14.93
C ILE A 122 13.35 6.86 15.52
N ASN A 123 13.44 5.67 14.92
CA ASN A 123 14.25 4.55 15.42
C ASN A 123 15.00 3.85 14.26
N ILE A 124 16.09 3.13 14.57
CA ILE A 124 16.98 2.44 13.61
C ILE A 124 16.24 1.42 12.75
N THR A 125 15.09 0.91 13.21
CA THR A 125 14.20 0.01 12.45
C THR A 125 13.75 0.61 11.13
N PHE A 126 13.54 1.93 11.06
CA PHE A 126 13.27 2.61 9.79
C PHE A 126 14.40 2.41 8.78
N LEU A 127 15.66 2.53 9.21
CA LEU A 127 16.83 2.41 8.32
C LEU A 127 16.88 1.03 7.67
N VAL A 128 16.52 -0.03 8.40
CA VAL A 128 16.44 -1.41 7.87
C VAL A 128 15.39 -1.51 6.76
N TYR A 129 14.17 -1.02 7.01
CA TYR A 129 13.11 -1.05 6.00
C TYR A 129 13.42 -0.16 4.79
N PHE A 130 14.12 0.96 4.99
CA PHE A 130 14.57 1.83 3.91
C PHE A 130 15.58 1.15 3.01
N LEU A 131 16.59 0.49 3.57
CA LEU A 131 17.56 -0.26 2.79
C LEU A 131 16.88 -1.40 2.02
N LEU A 132 15.97 -2.15 2.66
CA LEU A 132 15.22 -3.21 1.97
C LEU A 132 14.40 -2.67 0.80
N LEU A 133 13.70 -1.56 0.97
CA LEU A 133 12.84 -1.01 -0.08
C LEU A 133 13.66 -0.37 -1.22
N PHE A 134 14.81 0.24 -0.94
CA PHE A 134 15.61 0.92 -1.96
C PHE A 134 16.36 -0.03 -2.89
N PHE A 135 16.77 -1.20 -2.40
CA PHE A 135 17.49 -2.22 -3.18
C PHE A 135 16.58 -3.25 -3.86
N VAL A 136 15.26 -3.15 -3.65
CA VAL A 136 14.21 -3.97 -4.26
C VAL A 136 13.59 -3.21 -5.42
#